data_AF-A0A174HJ79-F1
#
_entry.id   AF-A0A174HJ79-F1
#
_cell.length_a   1.000
_cell.length_b   1.000
_cell.length_c   1.000
_cell.angle_alpha   90.00
_cell.angle_beta   90.00
_cell.angle_gamma   90.00
#
_symmetry.space_group_name_H-M   'P 1'
#
loop_
_entity.id
_entity.type
_entity.pdbx_description
1 polymer ?
#
loop_
_entity_poly.entity_id
_entity_poly.type
_entity_poly.pdbx_seq_one_letter_code
_entity_poly.pdbx_strand_id
1 'polypeptide(L)'
;MYVEHPYKFNDKFYAKVDGKFYEITREVAKAMLSAYRNEVRCYTVKDLQEMLDVSRSTVYKLLRQNEFRWIQLEGGGYRISKKSFDEWLDKGNASVTS
;
A
#
# COMPACT_ATOMS: atom_id res chain seq x y z
N MET A 1 -14.25 6.08 11.63
CA MET A 1 -14.05 7.37 10.95
C MET A 1 -13.14 7.06 9.78
N TYR A 2 -13.59 7.17 8.52
CA TYR A 2 -12.74 6.80 7.39
C TYR A 2 -11.51 7.72 7.34
N VAL A 3 -10.32 7.18 7.64
CA VAL A 3 -9.07 7.92 7.48
C VAL A 3 -8.70 7.84 5.99
N GLU A 4 -8.86 8.94 5.24
CA GLU A 4 -8.37 8.97 3.87
C GLU A 4 -6.84 8.77 3.85
N HIS A 5 -6.38 7.90 2.94
CA HIS A 5 -4.95 7.66 2.75
C HIS A 5 -4.26 8.97 2.32
N PRO A 6 -3.11 9.34 2.91
CA PRO A 6 -2.39 10.55 2.50
C PRO A 6 -1.86 10.39 1.06
N TYR A 7 -2.01 11.44 0.25
CA TYR A 7 -1.56 11.47 -1.14
C TYR A 7 -0.12 11.99 -1.19
N LYS A 8 0.77 11.34 -1.96
CA LYS A 8 2.13 11.84 -2.21
C LYS A 8 2.22 12.41 -3.63
N PHE A 9 2.65 13.65 -3.77
CA PHE A 9 2.87 14.29 -5.07
C PHE A 9 4.07 15.23 -5.00
N ASN A 10 5.03 15.08 -5.92
CA ASN A 10 6.29 15.83 -5.93
C ASN A 10 6.98 15.88 -4.55
N ASP A 11 7.09 14.71 -3.92
CA ASP A 11 7.70 14.50 -2.59
C ASP A 11 7.02 15.19 -1.39
N LYS A 12 5.89 15.86 -1.63
CA LYS A 12 5.03 16.44 -0.59
C LYS A 12 3.85 15.53 -0.31
N PHE A 13 3.33 15.59 0.92
CA PHE A 13 2.17 14.82 1.36
C PHE A 13 0.94 15.72 1.42
N TYR A 14 -0.22 15.16 1.09
CA TYR A 14 -1.49 15.86 1.08
C TYR A 14 -2.60 15.02 1.72
N ALA A 15 -3.44 15.65 2.53
CA ALA A 15 -4.70 15.07 2.99
C ALA A 15 -5.85 15.62 2.16
N LYS A 16 -6.84 14.79 1.85
CA LYS A 16 -8.08 15.22 1.23
C LYS A 16 -9.14 15.40 2.33
N VAL A 17 -9.76 16.57 2.38
CA VAL A 17 -10.82 16.92 3.34
C VAL A 17 -11.88 17.70 2.57
N ASP A 18 -13.10 17.19 2.55
CA ASP A 18 -14.25 17.77 1.81
C ASP A 18 -13.94 18.08 0.35
N GLY A 19 -13.18 17.19 -0.31
CA GLY A 19 -12.80 17.33 -1.71
C GLY A 19 -11.64 18.30 -1.98
N LYS A 20 -11.10 18.97 -0.94
CA LYS A 20 -9.93 19.85 -1.03
C LYS A 20 -8.68 19.15 -0.53
N PHE A 21 -7.55 19.40 -1.19
CA PHE A 21 -6.25 18.87 -0.80
C PHE A 21 -5.48 19.88 0.04
N TYR A 22 -4.94 19.43 1.17
CA TYR A 22 -4.13 20.23 2.08
C TYR A 22 -2.76 19.58 2.22
N GLU A 23 -1.69 20.34 2.02
CA GLU A 23 -0.34 19.86 2.30
C GLU A 23 -0.22 19.51 3.80
N ILE A 24 0.32 18.34 4.09
CA ILE A 24 0.55 17.85 5.45
C ILE A 24 2.03 17.52 5.63
N THR A 25 2.50 17.55 6.87
CA THR A 25 3.88 17.15 7.17
C THR A 25 4.07 15.65 7.00
N ARG A 26 5.32 15.23 6.85
CA ARG A 26 5.70 13.82 6.76
C ARG A 26 5.28 13.03 8.00
N GLU A 27 5.31 13.65 9.18
CA GLU A 27 4.92 13.06 10.45
C GLU A 27 3.42 12.78 10.50
N VAL A 28 2.61 13.76 10.07
CA VAL A 28 1.14 13.61 9.97
C VAL A 28 0.81 12.54 8.93
N ALA A 29 1.48 12.55 7.77
CA ALA A 29 1.30 11.51 6.75
C ALA A 29 1.64 10.12 7.29
N LYS A 30 2.74 9.96 8.05
CA LYS A 30 3.10 8.70 8.70
C LYS A 30 2.03 8.24 9.70
N ALA A 31 1.49 9.14 10.51
CA ALA A 31 0.44 8.83 11.49
C ALA A 31 -0.86 8.41 10.81
N MET A 32 -1.31 9.17 9.79
CA MET A 32 -2.49 8.82 8.99
C MET A 32 -2.31 7.48 8.27
N LEU A 33 -1.13 7.25 7.68
CA LEU A 33 -0.80 5.99 7.02
C LEU A 33 -0.74 4.82 8.01
N SER A 34 -0.30 5.04 9.25
CA SER A 34 -0.30 4.03 10.31
C SER A 34 -1.72 3.70 10.76
N ALA A 35 -2.56 4.71 10.98
CA ALA A 35 -3.97 4.51 11.33
C ALA A 35 -4.73 3.79 10.22
N TYR A 36 -4.56 4.22 8.96
CA TYR A 36 -5.12 3.56 7.79
C TYR A 36 -4.66 2.10 7.69
N ARG A 37 -3.34 1.85 7.84
CA ARG A 37 -2.79 0.48 7.85
C ARG A 37 -3.37 -0.38 8.96
N ASN A 38 -3.67 0.18 10.14
CA ASN A 38 -4.28 -0.58 11.23
C ASN A 38 -5.75 -0.96 10.94
N GLU A 39 -6.48 -0.14 10.18
CA GLU A 39 -7.85 -0.45 9.76
C GLU A 39 -7.90 -1.42 8.56
N VAL A 40 -6.92 -1.35 7.66
CA VAL A 40 -6.88 -2.16 6.44
C VAL A 40 -6.28 -3.54 6.69
N ARG A 41 -7.11 -4.59 6.60
CA ARG A 41 -6.67 -5.99 6.74
C ARG A 41 -6.01 -6.57 5.50
N CYS A 42 -6.32 -6.01 4.33
CA CYS A 42 -5.86 -6.52 3.04
C CYS A 42 -5.49 -5.37 2.09
N TYR A 43 -4.38 -5.53 1.38
CA TYR A 43 -3.97 -4.65 0.29
C TYR A 43 -4.53 -5.12 -1.06
N THR A 44 -4.52 -4.22 -2.03
CA THR A 44 -4.79 -4.45 -3.44
C THR A 44 -3.51 -4.37 -4.26
N VAL A 45 -3.58 -4.74 -5.54
CA VAL A 45 -2.46 -4.57 -6.49
C VAL A 45 -2.02 -3.10 -6.56
N LYS A 46 -2.97 -2.16 -6.48
CA LYS A 46 -2.67 -0.72 -6.53
C LYS A 46 -1.89 -0.28 -5.28
N ASP A 47 -2.27 -0.77 -4.11
CA ASP A 47 -1.56 -0.44 -2.87
C ASP A 47 -0.12 -0.95 -2.92
N LEU A 48 0.12 -2.19 -3.39
CA LEU A 48 1.48 -2.72 -3.58
C LEU A 48 2.29 -1.90 -4.60
N GLN A 49 1.65 -1.43 -5.68
CA GLN A 49 2.28 -0.56 -6.67
C GLN A 49 2.80 0.72 -6.02
N GLU A 50 1.97 1.37 -5.21
CA GLU A 50 2.29 2.64 -4.54
C GLU A 50 3.27 2.45 -3.37
N MET A 51 3.17 1.33 -2.64
CA MET A 51 4.05 1.05 -1.50
C MET A 51 5.47 0.65 -1.92
N LEU A 52 5.61 -0.09 -3.01
CA LEU A 52 6.92 -0.57 -3.51
C LEU A 52 7.50 0.33 -4.60
N ASP A 53 6.72 1.29 -5.12
CA ASP A 53 7.08 2.13 -6.27
C ASP A 53 7.50 1.31 -7.51
N VAL A 54 6.73 0.25 -7.79
CA VAL A 54 6.98 -0.67 -8.93
C VAL A 54 5.82 -0.66 -9.89
N SER A 55 6.00 -1.15 -11.12
CA SER A 55 4.90 -1.29 -12.06
C SER A 55 3.90 -2.38 -11.65
N ARG A 56 2.64 -2.26 -12.12
CA ARG A 56 1.61 -3.33 -11.99
C ARG A 56 2.10 -4.70 -12.45
N SER A 57 2.86 -4.76 -13.54
CA SER A 57 3.37 -6.03 -14.06
C SER A 57 4.38 -6.67 -13.10
N THR A 58 5.20 -5.86 -12.41
CA THR A 58 6.07 -6.32 -11.31
C THR A 58 5.24 -6.86 -10.14
N VAL A 59 4.16 -6.19 -9.74
CA VAL A 59 3.28 -6.70 -8.68
C VAL A 59 2.69 -8.07 -9.05
N TYR A 60 2.23 -8.27 -10.29
CA TYR A 60 1.76 -9.60 -10.73
C TYR A 60 2.86 -10.67 -10.73
N LYS A 61 4.12 -10.29 -10.99
CA LYS A 61 5.25 -11.22 -10.83
C LYS A 61 5.45 -11.61 -9.36
N LEU A 62 5.40 -10.65 -8.43
CA LEU A 62 5.49 -10.90 -6.99
C LEU A 62 4.38 -11.84 -6.50
N LEU A 63 3.13 -11.61 -6.92
CA LEU A 63 2.01 -12.48 -6.55
C LEU A 63 2.24 -13.94 -6.98
N ARG A 64 2.83 -14.15 -8.16
CA ARG A 64 3.15 -15.50 -8.66
C ARG A 64 4.27 -16.21 -7.89
N GLN A 65 5.11 -15.46 -7.17
CA GLN A 65 6.16 -16.06 -6.32
C GLN A 65 5.57 -16.70 -5.05
N ASN A 66 4.32 -16.35 -4.70
CA ASN A 66 3.58 -16.95 -3.58
C ASN A 66 4.30 -16.87 -2.22
N GLU A 67 5.15 -15.87 -2.03
CA GLU A 67 5.91 -15.65 -0.79
C GLU A 67 5.08 -15.01 0.33
N PHE A 68 3.91 -14.47 -0.02
CA PHE A 68 2.93 -13.93 0.90
C PHE A 68 1.52 -14.27 0.45
N ARG A 69 0.60 -14.34 1.42
CA ARG A 69 -0.76 -14.80 1.18
C ARG A 69 -1.59 -13.77 0.40
N TRP A 70 -2.18 -14.23 -0.70
CA TRP A 70 -3.18 -13.48 -1.46
C TRP A 70 -4.36 -14.38 -1.83
N ILE A 71 -5.49 -13.76 -2.14
CA ILE A 71 -6.66 -14.41 -2.74
C ILE A 71 -7.10 -13.61 -3.96
N GLN A 72 -7.64 -14.30 -4.96
CA GLN A 72 -8.34 -13.69 -6.07
C GLN A 72 -9.84 -13.70 -5.78
N LEU A 73 -10.50 -12.57 -5.96
CA LEU A 73 -11.95 -12.44 -5.83
C LEU A 73 -12.63 -12.83 -7.14
N GLU A 74 -13.89 -13.28 -7.05
CA GLU A 74 -14.77 -13.38 -8.21
C GLU A 74 -14.91 -11.99 -8.84
N GLY A 75 -14.46 -11.84 -10.08
CA GLY A 75 -14.31 -10.53 -10.76
C GLY A 75 -12.85 -10.09 -10.98
N GLY A 76 -11.86 -10.92 -10.62
CA GLY A 76 -10.46 -10.76 -11.05
C GLY A 76 -9.62 -9.82 -10.19
N GLY A 77 -10.19 -9.19 -9.17
CA GLY A 77 -9.46 -8.38 -8.20
C GLY A 77 -8.65 -9.24 -7.21
N TYR A 78 -7.48 -8.76 -6.79
CA TYR A 78 -6.65 -9.43 -5.77
C TYR A 78 -6.82 -8.77 -4.41
N ARG A 79 -6.76 -9.60 -3.36
CA ARG A 79 -6.63 -9.17 -1.96
C ARG A 79 -5.41 -9.84 -1.35
N ILE A 80 -4.44 -9.02 -0.98
CA ILE A 80 -3.18 -9.43 -0.39
C ILE A 80 -3.31 -9.28 1.12
N SER A 81 -3.02 -10.33 1.90
CA SER A 81 -3.07 -10.24 3.35
C SER A 81 -2.02 -9.26 3.85
N LYS A 82 -2.45 -8.19 4.55
CA LYS A 82 -1.53 -7.19 5.11
C LYS A 82 -0.46 -7.84 5.97
N LYS A 83 -0.89 -8.69 6.92
CA LYS A 83 0.00 -9.37 7.86
C LYS A 83 1.09 -10.15 7.13
N SER A 84 0.72 -11.01 6.18
CA SER A 84 1.69 -11.84 5.47
C SER A 84 2.61 -11.04 4.55
N PHE A 85 2.13 -9.94 3.98
CA PHE A 85 2.94 -9.06 3.15
C PHE A 85 3.92 -8.23 3.98
N ASP A 86 3.48 -7.66 5.10
CA ASP A 86 4.35 -6.91 6.00
C ASP A 86 5.46 -7.82 6.59
N GLU A 87 5.12 -9.06 6.99
CA GLU A 87 6.11 -10.06 7.42
C GLU A 87 7.13 -10.42 6.33
N TRP A 88 6.72 -10.34 5.06
CA TRP A 88 7.62 -10.53 3.92
C TRP A 88 8.52 -9.31 3.69
N LEU A 89 7.99 -8.09 3.87
CA LEU A 89 8.77 -6.85 3.82
C LEU A 89 9.84 -6.81 4.92
N ASP A 90 9.48 -7.17 6.15
CA ASP A 90 10.37 -7.13 7.32
C ASP A 90 11.58 -8.07 7.19
N LYS A 91 11.48 -9.09 6.34
CA LYS A 91 12.61 -9.99 6.00
C LYS A 91 13.64 -9.35 5.06
N GLY A 92 13.40 -8.13 4.58
CA GLY A 92 14.27 -7.42 3.63
C GLY A 92 14.04 -7.77 2.16
N ASN A 93 12.98 -8.53 1.85
CA ASN A 93 12.72 -9.05 0.50
C ASN A 93 12.23 -7.97 -0.49
N ALA A 94 11.90 -6.77 -0.03
CA ALA A 94 11.50 -5.65 -0.88
C ALA A 94 12.65 -5.05 -1.71
N SER A 95 13.90 -5.27 -1.27
CA SER A 95 15.09 -4.61 -1.82
C SER A 95 15.69 -5.30 -3.05
N VAL A 96 15.12 -6.41 -3.52
CA VAL A 96 15.78 -7.31 -4.50
C VAL A 96 15.38 -7.05 -5.96
N THR A 97 14.74 -5.92 -6.25
CA THR A 97 14.42 -5.54 -7.64
C THR A 97 15.20 -4.30 -8.04
N SER A 98 16.50 -4.47 -8.28
CA SER A 98 17.33 -3.55 -9.07
C SER A 98 17.65 -4.19 -10.42
#